data_AF-A0A8J7XVC1-F1
#
_entry.id   AF-A0A8J7XVC1-F1
#
_cell.length_a   1.000
_cell.length_b   1.000
_cell.length_c   1.000
_cell.angle_alpha   90.00
_cell.angle_beta   90.00
_cell.angle_gamma   90.00
#
_symmetry.space_group_name_H-M   'P 1'
#
loop_
_entity.id
_entity.type
_entity.pdbx_description
1 polymer ?
#
loop_
_entity_poly.entity_id
_entity_poly.type
_entity_poly.pdbx_seq_one_letter_code
_entity_poly.pdbx_strand_id
1 'polypeptide(L)'
;MLKYQKHSITLGYPPLAKEEEKKLEECRDQLYAEYGKWFVKGPYGWAADVLGKEKPQFKDLEEAAGLSHLRPYYRMALDAIHAGPKGITFNLGLPETEKELLLTGPSNTGLADPGQLTAISLNQINVALLGTRPSLQGQRILILMKLLVDEIMKKFLEVHKLTESKMKELRE
;
A
#
# COMPACT_ATOMS: atom_id res chain seq x y z
N MET A 1 4.05 22.41 -1.03
CA MET A 1 4.91 23.55 -1.39
C MET A 1 4.75 24.73 -0.43
N LEU A 2 3.58 25.37 -0.35
CA LEU A 2 3.34 26.53 0.54
C LEU A 2 3.73 26.31 2.02
N LYS A 3 3.48 25.11 2.58
CA LYS A 3 3.87 24.80 3.97
C LYS A 3 5.38 24.73 4.18
N TYR A 4 6.12 24.13 3.24
CA TYR A 4 7.57 24.03 3.34
C TYR A 4 8.20 25.42 3.29
N GLN A 5 7.90 26.21 2.27
CA GLN A 5 8.47 27.55 2.09
C GLN A 5 8.11 28.50 3.24
N LYS A 6 6.92 28.35 3.82
CA LYS A 6 6.47 29.13 4.99
C LYS A 6 7.26 28.81 6.26
N HIS A 7 7.70 27.56 6.43
CA HIS A 7 8.32 27.09 7.67
C HIS A 7 9.82 26.80 7.56
N SER A 8 10.40 26.81 6.35
CA SER A 8 11.81 26.48 6.10
C SER A 8 12.75 27.32 6.96
N ILE A 9 12.55 28.64 7.00
CA ILE A 9 13.32 29.58 7.83
C ILE A 9 13.20 29.23 9.31
N THR A 10 11.98 28.99 9.81
CA THR A 10 11.75 28.64 11.22
C THR A 10 12.38 27.30 11.60
N LEU A 11 12.42 26.35 10.66
CA LEU A 11 12.99 25.02 10.84
C LEU A 11 14.49 24.95 10.54
N GLY A 12 15.12 26.06 10.14
CA GLY A 12 16.55 26.11 9.80
C GLY A 12 16.93 25.44 8.47
N TYR A 13 15.96 25.18 7.59
CA TYR A 13 16.20 24.64 6.25
C TYR A 13 16.34 25.76 5.21
N PRO A 14 17.16 25.56 4.16
CA PRO A 14 17.24 26.51 3.07
C PRO A 14 15.87 26.62 2.35
N PRO A 15 15.41 27.82 2.00
CA PRO A 15 14.21 27.97 1.18
C PRO A 15 14.46 27.43 -0.23
N LEU A 16 13.38 27.05 -0.93
CA LEU A 16 13.47 26.73 -2.36
C LEU A 16 13.99 27.94 -3.13
N ALA A 17 14.81 27.69 -4.16
CA ALA A 17 15.24 28.76 -5.06
C ALA A 17 14.02 29.30 -5.82
N LYS A 18 13.96 30.61 -6.05
CA LYS A 18 12.84 31.26 -6.76
C LYS A 18 12.58 30.67 -8.14
N GLU A 19 13.65 30.23 -8.82
CA GLU A 19 13.58 29.57 -10.13
C GLU A 19 12.87 28.21 -10.05
N GLU A 20 13.15 27.42 -9.02
CA GLU A 20 12.50 26.14 -8.77
C GLU A 20 11.03 26.34 -8.39
N GLU A 21 10.76 27.38 -7.59
CA GLU A 21 9.40 27.75 -7.21
C GLU A 21 8.56 28.08 -8.45
N LYS A 22 9.09 28.94 -9.33
CA LYS A 22 8.44 29.32 -10.58
C LYS A 22 8.17 28.11 -11.49
N LYS A 23 9.15 27.21 -11.66
CA LYS A 23 8.97 25.98 -12.47
C LYS A 23 7.84 25.09 -11.94
N LEU A 24 7.72 24.98 -10.63
CA LEU A 24 6.64 24.19 -10.00
C LEU A 24 5.27 24.86 -10.18
N GLU A 25 5.20 26.19 -10.12
CA GLU A 25 3.98 26.94 -10.41
C GLU A 25 3.57 26.81 -11.88
N GLU A 26 4.51 26.97 -12.82
CA GLU A 26 4.27 26.79 -14.26
C GLU A 26 3.76 25.37 -14.56
N CYS A 27 4.39 24.34 -13.99
CA CYS A 27 3.94 22.96 -14.12
C CYS A 27 2.52 22.75 -13.57
N ARG A 28 2.21 23.31 -12.39
CA ARG A 28 0.85 23.26 -11.83
C ARG A 28 -0.15 23.94 -12.77
N ASP A 29 0.18 25.10 -13.32
CA ASP A 29 -0.76 25.87 -14.16
C ASP A 29 -0.99 25.20 -15.52
N GLN A 30 0.03 24.54 -16.09
CA GLN A 30 -0.12 23.66 -17.24
C GLN A 30 -1.09 22.50 -16.96
N LEU A 31 -0.90 21.80 -15.84
CA LEU A 31 -1.78 20.70 -15.43
C LEU A 31 -3.21 21.18 -15.14
N TYR A 32 -3.37 22.39 -14.58
CA TYR A 32 -4.67 23.01 -14.37
C TYR A 32 -5.37 23.33 -15.70
N ALA A 33 -4.63 23.82 -16.70
CA ALA A 33 -5.17 24.14 -18.02
C ALA A 33 -5.58 22.88 -18.78
N GLU A 34 -4.80 21.80 -18.66
CA GLU A 34 -5.03 20.54 -19.37
C GLU A 34 -6.13 19.67 -18.72
N TYR A 35 -6.10 19.53 -17.39
CA TYR A 35 -6.96 18.57 -16.66
C TYR A 35 -7.99 19.25 -15.73
N GLY A 36 -8.01 20.58 -15.70
CA GLY A 36 -8.97 21.37 -14.94
C GLY A 36 -8.66 21.53 -13.46
N LYS A 37 -9.55 22.27 -12.79
CA LYS A 37 -9.40 22.71 -11.41
C LYS A 37 -9.17 21.59 -10.42
N TRP A 38 -9.85 20.47 -10.57
CA TRP A 38 -9.82 19.41 -9.56
C TRP A 38 -8.54 18.57 -9.63
N PHE A 39 -7.86 18.51 -10.78
CA PHE A 39 -6.60 17.79 -10.96
C PHE A 39 -5.50 18.25 -10.00
N VAL A 40 -5.35 19.57 -9.87
CA VAL A 40 -4.30 20.20 -9.04
C VAL A 40 -4.71 20.38 -7.58
N LYS A 41 -5.85 19.81 -7.15
CA LYS A 41 -6.39 19.98 -5.80
C LYS A 41 -6.33 18.67 -5.01
N GLY A 42 -5.63 18.74 -3.88
CA GLY A 42 -5.52 17.62 -2.95
C GLY A 42 -4.62 16.48 -3.46
N PRO A 43 -4.39 15.45 -2.65
CA PRO A 43 -3.45 14.37 -2.97
C PRO A 43 -3.93 13.43 -4.08
N TYR A 44 -5.24 13.33 -4.31
CA TYR A 44 -5.85 12.45 -5.30
C TYR A 44 -6.62 13.21 -6.37
N GLY A 45 -6.33 14.51 -6.52
CA GLY A 45 -6.99 15.38 -7.51
C GLY A 45 -6.85 14.85 -8.93
N TRP A 46 -5.71 14.22 -9.24
CA TRP A 46 -5.43 13.60 -10.55
C TRP A 46 -6.47 12.57 -10.99
N ALA A 47 -7.23 11.98 -10.04
CA ALA A 47 -8.27 11.00 -10.32
C ALA A 47 -9.68 11.62 -10.45
N ALA A 48 -9.83 12.95 -10.33
CA ALA A 48 -11.14 13.58 -10.26
C ALA A 48 -11.99 13.34 -11.51
N ASP A 49 -11.37 13.42 -12.68
CA ASP A 49 -12.04 13.22 -13.97
C ASP A 49 -12.46 11.76 -14.18
N VAL A 50 -11.52 10.82 -14.00
CA VAL A 50 -11.80 9.37 -14.16
C VAL A 50 -12.83 8.84 -13.17
N LEU A 51 -12.91 9.44 -11.98
CA LEU A 51 -13.90 9.06 -10.97
C LEU A 51 -15.22 9.86 -11.07
N GLY A 52 -15.30 10.87 -11.95
CA GLY A 52 -16.43 11.78 -12.01
C GLY A 52 -16.75 12.45 -10.67
N LYS A 53 -15.72 12.70 -9.84
CA LYS A 53 -15.89 13.13 -8.45
C LYS A 53 -15.03 14.32 -8.11
N GLU A 54 -15.66 15.36 -7.59
CA GLU A 54 -14.94 16.51 -7.03
C GLU A 54 -14.23 16.11 -5.73
N LYS A 55 -12.91 16.39 -5.64
CA LYS A 55 -12.04 16.08 -4.49
C LYS A 55 -12.06 14.58 -4.09
N PRO A 56 -11.52 13.69 -4.92
CA PRO A 56 -11.39 12.28 -4.57
C PRO A 56 -10.60 12.09 -3.27
N GLN A 57 -11.00 11.07 -2.52
CA GLN A 57 -10.28 10.55 -1.37
C GLN A 57 -9.74 9.16 -1.69
N PHE A 58 -8.79 8.68 -0.88
CA PHE A 58 -8.19 7.36 -1.10
C PHE A 58 -9.23 6.23 -1.15
N LYS A 59 -10.29 6.30 -0.33
CA LYS A 59 -11.40 5.34 -0.36
C LYS A 59 -12.09 5.26 -1.73
N ASP A 60 -12.14 6.37 -2.45
CA ASP A 60 -12.78 6.42 -3.77
C ASP A 60 -11.90 5.70 -4.80
N LEU A 61 -10.58 5.77 -4.64
CA LEU A 61 -9.64 4.98 -5.44
C LEU A 61 -9.74 3.50 -5.12
N GLU A 62 -9.85 3.13 -3.85
CA GLU A 62 -10.02 1.74 -3.42
C GLU A 62 -11.31 1.14 -4.00
N GLU A 63 -12.41 1.89 -3.98
CA GLU A 63 -13.69 1.49 -4.56
C GLU A 63 -13.59 1.35 -6.09
N ALA A 64 -13.01 2.35 -6.77
CA ALA A 64 -12.87 2.32 -8.23
C ALA A 64 -11.93 1.21 -8.73
N ALA A 65 -10.91 0.85 -7.95
CA ALA A 65 -10.02 -0.27 -8.24
C ALA A 65 -10.64 -1.63 -7.88
N GLY A 66 -11.80 -1.68 -7.23
CA GLY A 66 -12.41 -2.93 -6.74
C GLY A 66 -11.67 -3.55 -5.55
N LEU A 67 -10.83 -2.79 -4.85
CA LEU A 67 -9.96 -3.26 -3.76
C LEU A 67 -10.40 -2.80 -2.36
N SER A 68 -11.56 -2.15 -2.25
CA SER A 68 -12.10 -1.65 -0.97
C SER A 68 -12.26 -2.74 0.10
N HIS A 69 -12.46 -3.99 -0.30
CA HIS A 69 -12.54 -5.15 0.59
C HIS A 69 -11.21 -5.46 1.32
N LEU A 70 -10.06 -4.94 0.85
CA LEU A 70 -8.75 -5.09 1.49
C LEU A 70 -8.48 -4.03 2.58
N ARG A 71 -9.37 -3.04 2.73
CA ARG A 71 -9.25 -1.98 3.75
C ARG A 71 -9.02 -2.50 5.17
N PRO A 72 -9.69 -3.57 5.63
CA PRO A 72 -9.43 -4.14 6.97
C PRO A 72 -7.98 -4.64 7.12
N TYR A 73 -7.43 -5.31 6.11
CA TYR A 73 -6.04 -5.77 6.13
C TYR A 73 -5.04 -4.61 6.14
N TYR A 74 -5.31 -3.55 5.37
CA TYR A 74 -4.50 -2.33 5.43
C TYR A 74 -4.48 -1.72 6.84
N ARG A 75 -5.65 -1.59 7.49
CA ARG A 75 -5.75 -1.09 8.87
C ARG A 75 -5.02 -1.99 9.86
N MET A 76 -5.19 -3.30 9.74
CA MET A 76 -4.52 -4.29 10.57
C MET A 76 -2.99 -4.18 10.47
N ALA A 77 -2.45 -3.98 9.26
CA ALA A 77 -1.01 -3.78 9.05
C ALA A 77 -0.51 -2.46 9.67
N LEU A 78 -1.30 -1.38 9.59
CA LEU A 78 -0.95 -0.11 10.21
C LEU A 78 -0.95 -0.16 11.73
N ASP A 79 -1.87 -0.91 12.35
CA ASP A 79 -1.97 -1.01 13.82
C ASP A 79 -0.65 -1.50 14.44
N ALA A 80 0.07 -2.40 13.76
CA ALA A 80 1.39 -2.89 14.19
C ALA A 80 2.52 -1.85 14.04
N ILE A 81 2.41 -0.89 13.13
CA ILE A 81 3.48 0.09 12.81
C ILE A 81 3.28 1.40 13.58
N HIS A 82 2.05 1.91 13.62
CA HIS A 82 1.74 3.24 14.16
C HIS A 82 1.33 3.23 15.63
N ALA A 83 1.59 2.14 16.35
CA ALA A 83 1.26 1.97 17.76
C ALA A 83 -0.18 2.41 18.10
N GLY A 84 -1.12 2.06 17.22
CA GLY A 84 -2.55 2.26 17.50
C GLY A 84 -2.92 1.49 18.77
N PRO A 85 -4.01 1.86 19.47
CA PRO A 85 -4.41 1.17 20.71
C PRO A 85 -4.59 -0.34 20.52
N LYS A 86 -4.91 -0.79 19.29
CA LYS A 86 -5.01 -2.21 18.93
C LYS A 86 -3.67 -2.92 18.75
N GLY A 87 -2.59 -2.20 18.39
CA GLY A 87 -1.25 -2.77 18.21
C GLY A 87 -0.64 -3.28 19.53
N ILE A 88 -1.16 -2.83 20.68
CA ILE A 88 -0.81 -3.34 22.00
C ILE A 88 -1.49 -4.70 22.27
N THR A 89 -2.73 -4.86 21.80
CA THR A 89 -3.57 -6.05 22.06
C THR A 89 -3.53 -7.10 20.95
N PHE A 90 -2.98 -6.76 19.79
CA PHE A 90 -2.95 -7.61 18.62
C PHE A 90 -1.62 -7.46 17.88
N ASN A 91 -0.93 -8.59 17.71
CA ASN A 91 0.31 -8.65 16.95
C ASN A 91 0.32 -9.92 16.10
N LEU A 92 0.41 -9.75 14.77
CA LEU A 92 0.44 -10.85 13.81
C LEU A 92 1.69 -11.75 13.99
N GLY A 93 2.77 -11.19 14.54
CA GLY A 93 4.00 -11.91 14.84
C GLY A 93 3.94 -12.81 16.07
N LEU A 94 2.79 -12.90 16.75
CA LEU A 94 2.61 -13.83 17.87
C LEU A 94 1.73 -15.01 17.43
N PRO A 95 2.07 -16.26 17.81
CA PRO A 95 1.19 -17.39 17.59
C PRO A 95 -0.10 -17.24 18.40
N GLU A 96 -1.15 -17.96 18.01
CA GLU A 96 -2.47 -17.88 18.64
C GLU A 96 -2.42 -18.15 20.16
N THR A 97 -1.49 -19.00 20.58
CA THR A 97 -1.25 -19.40 21.97
C THR A 97 -0.58 -18.32 22.83
N GLU A 98 -0.05 -17.26 22.23
CA GLU A 98 0.82 -16.26 22.87
C GLU A 98 0.36 -14.82 22.66
N LYS A 99 -0.91 -14.61 22.29
CA LYS A 99 -1.46 -13.27 21.98
C LYS A 99 -1.35 -12.24 23.11
N GLU A 100 -1.21 -12.69 24.35
CA GLU A 100 -1.07 -11.83 25.54
C GLU A 100 0.39 -11.44 25.84
N LEU A 101 1.37 -12.04 25.13
CA LEU A 101 2.78 -11.74 25.32
C LEU A 101 3.19 -10.50 24.53
N LEU A 102 4.25 -9.83 25.00
CA LEU A 102 4.90 -8.78 24.24
C LEU A 102 5.96 -9.41 23.33
N LEU A 103 5.88 -9.15 22.02
CA LEU A 103 6.92 -9.58 21.08
C LEU A 103 8.19 -8.74 21.28
N THR A 104 9.27 -9.35 21.76
CA THR A 104 10.55 -8.68 22.08
C THR A 104 11.68 -8.93 21.08
N GLY A 105 11.38 -9.60 19.96
CA GLY A 105 12.36 -9.91 18.92
C GLY A 105 11.73 -10.30 17.57
N PRO A 106 12.56 -10.70 16.59
CA PRO A 106 12.07 -11.17 15.30
C PRO A 106 11.15 -12.39 15.46
N SER A 107 10.09 -12.44 14.66
CA SER A 107 9.17 -13.58 14.60
C SER A 107 8.95 -14.03 13.16
N ASN A 108 8.79 -15.35 12.98
CA ASN A 108 8.43 -15.97 11.71
C ASN A 108 6.92 -16.29 11.63
N THR A 109 6.13 -15.87 12.62
CA THR A 109 4.68 -16.06 12.66
C THR A 109 3.95 -14.95 11.90
N GLY A 110 2.73 -15.24 11.43
CA GLY A 110 1.86 -14.25 10.77
C GLY A 110 2.29 -13.83 9.37
N LEU A 111 3.30 -14.46 8.77
CA LEU A 111 3.80 -14.07 7.45
C LEU A 111 2.89 -14.46 6.27
N ALA A 112 1.88 -15.31 6.49
CA ALA A 112 1.02 -15.79 5.41
C ALA A 112 0.23 -14.66 4.75
N ASP A 113 -0.60 -13.95 5.49
CA ASP A 113 -1.41 -12.84 4.96
C ASP A 113 -0.57 -11.77 4.24
N PRO A 114 0.48 -11.18 4.84
CA PRO A 114 1.30 -10.17 4.15
C PRO A 114 2.06 -10.76 2.95
N GLY A 115 2.54 -12.00 3.03
CA GLY A 115 3.21 -12.66 1.91
C GLY A 115 2.29 -12.89 0.72
N GLN A 116 1.08 -13.39 0.99
CA GLN A 116 0.03 -13.60 -0.01
C GLN A 116 -0.43 -12.28 -0.62
N LEU A 117 -0.77 -11.29 0.20
CA LEU A 117 -1.21 -9.97 -0.27
C LEU A 117 -0.13 -9.25 -1.07
N THR A 118 1.14 -9.45 -0.74
CA THR A 118 2.28 -8.92 -1.52
C THR A 118 2.32 -9.54 -2.91
N ALA A 119 2.23 -10.87 -3.01
CA ALA A 119 2.24 -11.56 -4.31
C ALA A 119 1.05 -11.14 -5.19
N ILE A 120 -0.15 -11.05 -4.59
CA ILE A 120 -1.36 -10.57 -5.26
C ILE A 120 -1.18 -9.14 -5.75
N SER A 121 -0.69 -8.23 -4.90
CA SER A 121 -0.51 -6.82 -5.23
C SER A 121 0.50 -6.62 -6.37
N LEU A 122 1.63 -7.33 -6.33
CA LEU A 122 2.62 -7.29 -7.41
C LEU A 122 2.05 -7.77 -8.73
N ASN A 123 1.27 -8.86 -8.72
CA ASN A 123 0.61 -9.35 -9.91
C ASN A 123 -0.44 -8.35 -10.45
N GLN A 124 -1.22 -7.71 -9.58
CA GLN A 124 -2.15 -6.65 -9.99
C GLN A 124 -1.43 -5.45 -10.64
N ILE A 125 -0.30 -5.02 -10.08
CA ILE A 125 0.54 -3.97 -10.68
C ILE A 125 1.03 -4.40 -12.06
N ASN A 126 1.50 -5.64 -12.21
CA ASN A 126 1.94 -6.16 -13.51
C ASN A 126 0.80 -6.24 -14.53
N VAL A 127 -0.40 -6.65 -14.10
CA VAL A 127 -1.60 -6.64 -14.96
C VAL A 127 -1.92 -5.22 -15.43
N ALA A 128 -1.92 -4.24 -14.51
CA ALA A 128 -2.17 -2.84 -14.85
C ALA A 128 -1.11 -2.30 -15.83
N LEU A 129 0.17 -2.56 -15.55
CA LEU A 129 1.29 -2.07 -16.38
C LEU A 129 1.27 -2.71 -17.78
N LEU A 130 1.24 -4.04 -17.87
CA LEU A 130 1.25 -4.75 -19.14
C LEU A 130 -0.07 -4.60 -19.91
N GLY A 131 -1.16 -4.26 -19.23
CA GLY A 131 -2.44 -3.90 -19.82
C GLY A 131 -2.40 -2.59 -20.60
N THR A 132 -1.49 -1.65 -20.29
CA THR A 132 -1.36 -0.38 -21.03
C THR A 132 -0.91 -0.56 -22.48
N ARG A 133 -0.13 -1.63 -22.75
CA ARG A 133 0.36 -1.99 -24.09
C ARG A 133 0.31 -3.51 -24.27
N PRO A 134 -0.86 -4.07 -24.60
CA PRO A 134 -1.04 -5.52 -24.68
C PRO A 134 -0.15 -6.16 -25.74
N SER A 135 0.45 -7.30 -25.39
CA SER A 135 1.21 -8.14 -26.32
C SER A 135 1.04 -9.62 -25.97
N LEU A 136 1.21 -10.52 -26.94
CA LEU A 136 1.12 -11.97 -26.70
C LEU A 136 2.18 -12.45 -25.69
N GLN A 137 3.36 -11.84 -25.69
CA GLN A 137 4.41 -12.14 -24.72
C GLN A 137 4.01 -11.67 -23.32
N GLY A 138 3.52 -10.42 -23.18
CA GLY A 138 3.04 -9.88 -21.92
C GLY A 138 1.88 -10.70 -21.34
N GLN A 139 0.92 -11.10 -22.15
CA GLN A 139 -0.20 -11.95 -21.72
C GLN A 139 0.27 -13.32 -21.20
N ARG A 140 1.23 -13.96 -21.89
CA ARG A 140 1.82 -15.22 -21.42
C ARG A 140 2.55 -15.05 -20.09
N ILE A 141 3.29 -13.95 -19.91
CA ILE A 141 3.95 -13.62 -18.64
C ILE A 141 2.92 -13.46 -17.52
N LEU A 142 1.81 -12.76 -17.76
CA LEU A 142 0.75 -12.59 -16.76
C LEU A 142 0.10 -13.92 -16.35
N ILE A 143 -0.09 -14.85 -17.29
CA ILE A 143 -0.60 -16.19 -16.97
C ILE A 143 0.40 -16.94 -16.08
N LEU A 144 1.69 -16.90 -16.41
CA LEU A 144 2.74 -17.54 -15.60
C LEU A 144 2.83 -16.91 -14.21
N MET A 145 2.80 -15.58 -14.12
CA MET A 145 2.81 -14.86 -12.84
C MET A 145 1.60 -15.24 -11.98
N LYS A 146 0.41 -15.39 -12.57
CA LYS A 146 -0.76 -15.86 -11.85
C LYS A 146 -0.55 -17.27 -11.26
N LEU A 147 -0.03 -18.21 -12.04
CA LEU A 147 0.27 -19.56 -11.55
C LEU A 147 1.28 -19.53 -10.40
N LEU A 148 2.30 -18.68 -10.51
CA LEU A 148 3.27 -18.47 -9.44
C LEU A 148 2.64 -17.86 -8.18
N VAL A 149 1.74 -16.89 -8.32
CA VAL A 149 0.97 -16.35 -7.18
C VAL A 149 0.19 -17.45 -6.48
N ASP A 150 -0.50 -18.32 -7.23
CA ASP A 150 -1.26 -19.42 -6.65
C ASP A 150 -0.36 -20.40 -5.87
N GLU A 151 0.84 -20.66 -6.38
CA GLU A 151 1.86 -21.49 -5.69
C GLU A 151 2.38 -20.82 -4.42
N ILE A 152 2.76 -19.53 -4.51
CA ILE A 152 3.18 -18.72 -3.37
C ILE A 152 2.11 -18.74 -2.27
N MET A 153 0.84 -18.58 -2.64
CA MET A 153 -0.26 -18.56 -1.68
C MET A 153 -0.38 -19.89 -0.93
N LYS A 154 -0.34 -21.00 -1.65
CA LYS A 154 -0.38 -22.35 -1.06
C LYS A 154 0.79 -22.56 -0.12
N LYS A 155 2.01 -22.17 -0.53
CA LYS A 155 3.22 -22.35 0.28
C LYS A 155 3.22 -21.51 1.55
N PHE A 156 2.80 -20.25 1.48
CA PHE A 156 2.63 -19.42 2.68
C PHE A 156 1.62 -20.03 3.67
N LEU A 157 0.50 -20.56 3.17
CA LEU A 157 -0.50 -21.21 4.02
C LEU A 157 0.02 -22.51 4.64
N GLU A 158 0.74 -23.33 3.87
CA GLU A 158 1.37 -24.57 4.34
C GLU A 158 2.38 -24.28 5.47
N VAL A 159 3.30 -23.34 5.24
CA VAL A 159 4.31 -22.94 6.23
C VAL A 159 3.66 -22.35 7.47
N HIS A 160 2.62 -21.52 7.32
CA HIS A 160 1.91 -20.97 8.48
C HIS A 160 1.30 -22.06 9.35
N LYS A 161 0.60 -23.04 8.76
CA LYS A 161 0.04 -24.17 9.50
C LYS A 161 1.12 -24.98 10.23
N LEU A 162 2.25 -25.23 9.56
CA LEU A 162 3.38 -25.95 10.15
C LEU A 162 3.96 -25.20 11.36
N THR A 163 4.17 -23.88 11.22
CA THR A 163 4.66 -23.02 12.30
C THR A 163 3.71 -23.03 13.49
N GLU A 164 2.40 -22.88 13.26
CA GLU A 164 1.39 -22.91 14.34
C GLU A 164 1.36 -24.26 15.07
N SER A 165 1.43 -25.39 14.34
CA SER A 165 1.48 -26.71 14.97
C SER A 165 2.72 -26.88 15.84
N LYS A 166 3.90 -26.50 15.32
CA LYS A 166 5.16 -26.61 16.07
C LYS A 166 5.17 -25.74 17.33
N MET A 167 4.58 -24.54 17.27
CA MET A 167 4.45 -23.67 18.44
C MET A 167 3.51 -24.24 19.50
N LYS A 168 2.49 -25.02 19.11
CA LYS A 168 1.62 -25.74 20.05
C LYS A 168 2.35 -26.89 20.74
N GLU A 169 3.09 -27.70 19.97
CA GLU A 169 3.86 -28.84 20.51
C GLU A 169 4.92 -28.41 21.53
N LEU A 170 5.58 -27.26 21.34
CA LEU A 170 6.60 -26.75 22.28
C LEU A 170 6.04 -26.35 23.66
N ARG A 171 4.72 -26.33 23.84
CA ARG A 171 4.06 -26.02 25.12
C ARG A 171 3.51 -27.24 25.86
N GLU A 172 3.44 -28.40 25.21
CA GLU A 172 3.03 -29.68 25.81
C GLU A 172 4.24 -30.42 26.40
#